data_AF-X1RN80-F1
#
_entry.id   AF-X1RN80-F1
#
_cell.length_a   1.000
_cell.length_b   1.000
_cell.length_c   1.000
_cell.angle_alpha   90.00
_cell.angle_beta   90.00
_cell.angle_gamma   90.00
#
_symmetry.space_group_name_H-M   'P 1'
#
loop_
_entity.id
_entity.type
_entity.pdbx_description
1 polymer ?
#
loop_
_entity_poly.entity_id
_entity_poly.type
_entity_poly.pdbx_seq_one_letter_code
_entity_poly.pdbx_strand_id
1 'polypeptide(L)'
;DLFEKIVEEIKLSTTSSKLLAGGDVMSGPSTIIKAIASGHQAVKEIDEAIRTKNGESPYKSPIEEKIEIPLIVDEEIKEKAQSKMPQLIISKRINNFKEVELGFTGKKAIYEAERCLRCDAEIED
;
A
#
# COMPACT_ATOMS: atom_id res chain seq x y z
N ASP A 1 5.59 9.17 13.68
CA ASP A 1 4.38 8.75 12.96
C ASP A 1 3.94 9.83 11.98
N LEU A 2 4.34 9.70 10.71
CA LEU A 2 3.95 10.63 9.64
C LEU A 2 2.50 10.37 9.18
N PHE A 3 1.99 9.16 9.41
CA PHE A 3 0.66 8.75 9.01
C PHE A 3 -0.39 9.45 9.86
N GLU A 4 -0.21 9.48 11.18
CA GLU A 4 -1.11 10.22 12.09
C GLU A 4 -1.18 11.72 11.77
N LYS A 5 -0.03 12.36 11.44
CA LYS A 5 0.00 13.78 11.06
C LYS A 5 -0.70 14.11 9.73
N ILE A 6 -0.87 13.13 8.85
CA ILE A 6 -1.57 13.32 7.55
C ILE A 6 -3.10 13.21 7.72
N VAL A 7 -3.58 12.60 8.80
CA VAL A 7 -5.00 12.26 9.02
C VAL A 7 -5.83 13.42 9.60
N GLU A 8 -5.20 14.45 10.19
CA GLU A 8 -5.90 15.47 11.01
C GLU A 8 -6.93 16.35 10.27
N GLU A 9 -7.05 16.31 8.93
CA GLU A 9 -8.00 17.15 8.18
C GLU A 9 -8.84 16.40 7.12
N ILE A 10 -9.19 15.12 7.33
CA ILE A 10 -10.05 14.40 6.37
C ILE A 10 -11.53 14.54 6.77
N LYS A 11 -12.26 15.41 6.06
CA LYS A 11 -13.71 15.54 6.20
C LYS A 11 -14.43 14.51 5.31
N LEU A 12 -15.04 13.52 5.95
CA LEU A 12 -15.76 12.42 5.26
C LEU A 12 -17.28 12.62 5.16
N SER A 13 -17.80 13.66 5.84
CA SER A 13 -19.24 13.87 5.99
C SER A 13 -19.92 14.34 4.72
N THR A 14 -21.04 13.69 4.40
CA THR A 14 -21.96 14.12 3.34
C THR A 14 -23.20 14.79 3.94
N THR A 15 -24.14 15.20 3.10
CA THR A 15 -25.45 15.73 3.54
C THR A 15 -26.31 14.67 4.22
N SER A 16 -26.06 13.39 3.98
CA SER A 16 -26.75 12.28 4.63
C SER A 16 -25.88 11.70 5.74
N SER A 17 -26.42 11.62 6.96
CA SER A 17 -25.72 11.01 8.11
C SER A 17 -25.43 9.52 7.95
N LYS A 18 -26.03 8.86 6.94
CA LYS A 18 -25.80 7.44 6.63
C LYS A 18 -24.75 7.22 5.54
N LEU A 19 -24.22 8.29 4.94
CA LEU A 19 -23.30 8.23 3.82
C LEU A 19 -22.01 8.99 4.14
N LEU A 20 -20.89 8.33 3.92
CA LEU A 20 -19.55 8.91 3.98
C LEU A 20 -18.92 8.84 2.59
N ALA A 21 -18.01 9.76 2.31
CA ALA A 21 -17.22 9.79 1.09
C ALA A 21 -15.76 10.09 1.43
N GLY A 22 -14.83 9.52 0.69
CA GLY A 22 -13.39 9.67 0.91
C GLY A 22 -12.60 9.62 -0.40
N GLY A 23 -11.33 10.04 -0.35
CA GLY A 23 -10.45 10.16 -1.51
C GLY A 23 -10.74 11.38 -2.37
N ASP A 24 -10.29 11.33 -3.62
CA ASP A 24 -10.27 12.48 -4.53
C ASP A 24 -11.64 13.10 -4.80
N VAL A 25 -12.72 12.33 -4.65
CA VAL A 25 -14.11 12.84 -4.79
C VAL A 25 -14.46 13.88 -3.72
N MET A 26 -13.78 13.86 -2.57
CA MET A 26 -13.99 14.80 -1.46
C MET A 26 -12.87 15.81 -1.32
N SER A 27 -11.61 15.38 -1.37
CA SER A 27 -10.45 16.27 -1.17
C SER A 27 -9.96 16.97 -2.44
N GLY A 28 -10.46 16.57 -3.62
CA GLY A 28 -9.79 16.83 -4.89
C GLY A 28 -8.53 15.97 -5.05
N PRO A 29 -7.81 16.10 -6.19
CA PRO A 29 -6.63 15.30 -6.50
C PRO A 29 -5.60 15.32 -5.36
N SER A 30 -5.26 14.15 -4.82
CA SER A 30 -4.34 14.03 -3.71
C SER A 30 -3.34 12.88 -3.88
N THR A 31 -2.61 12.54 -2.81
CA THR A 31 -1.75 11.36 -2.81
C THR A 31 -2.57 10.10 -2.53
N ILE A 32 -2.12 8.97 -3.09
CA ILE A 32 -2.72 7.65 -2.84
C ILE A 32 -2.77 7.34 -1.34
N ILE A 33 -1.74 7.75 -0.60
CA ILE A 33 -1.66 7.56 0.87
C ILE A 33 -2.82 8.28 1.57
N LYS A 34 -3.16 9.51 1.16
CA LYS A 34 -4.30 10.25 1.71
C LYS A 34 -5.63 9.60 1.37
N ALA A 35 -5.79 9.08 0.15
CA ALA A 35 -6.99 8.34 -0.22
C ALA A 35 -7.17 7.08 0.65
N ILE A 36 -6.11 6.30 0.86
CA ILE A 36 -6.13 5.13 1.75
C ILE A 36 -6.45 5.54 3.19
N ALA A 37 -5.81 6.58 3.71
CA ALA A 37 -6.06 7.10 5.05
C ALA A 37 -7.53 7.50 5.26
N SER A 38 -8.14 8.14 4.26
CA SER A 38 -9.56 8.51 4.29
C SER A 38 -10.49 7.29 4.36
N GLY A 39 -10.12 6.19 3.69
CA GLY A 39 -10.85 4.92 3.77
C GLY A 39 -10.79 4.30 5.16
N HIS A 40 -9.60 4.28 5.79
CA HIS A 40 -9.45 3.79 7.17
C HIS A 40 -10.28 4.61 8.17
N GLN A 41 -10.30 5.93 8.04
CA GLN A 41 -11.12 6.77 8.91
C GLN A 41 -12.62 6.54 8.68
N ALA A 42 -13.06 6.38 7.43
CA ALA A 42 -14.46 6.11 7.10
C ALA A 42 -14.94 4.81 7.75
N VAL A 43 -14.12 3.75 7.74
CA VAL A 43 -14.46 2.47 8.37
C VAL A 43 -14.59 2.62 9.89
N LYS A 44 -13.70 3.40 10.54
CA LYS A 44 -13.79 3.66 11.98
C LYS A 44 -15.10 4.36 12.36
N GLU A 45 -15.47 5.41 11.61
CA GLU A 45 -16.72 6.15 11.84
C GLU A 45 -17.97 5.28 11.60
N ILE A 46 -17.95 4.41 10.58
CA ILE A 46 -19.06 3.47 10.29
C ILE A 46 -19.20 2.44 11.41
N ASP A 47 -18.10 1.82 11.82
CA ASP A 47 -18.12 0.80 12.89
C ASP A 47 -18.59 1.42 14.22
N GLU A 48 -18.10 2.60 14.58
CA GLU A 48 -18.54 3.33 15.77
C GLU A 48 -20.05 3.65 15.74
N ALA A 49 -20.55 4.15 14.61
CA ALA A 49 -21.96 4.47 14.44
C ALA A 49 -22.86 3.23 14.54
N ILE A 50 -22.46 2.11 13.94
CA ILE A 50 -23.21 0.84 14.01
C ILE A 50 -23.21 0.29 15.43
N ARG A 51 -22.05 0.24 16.09
CA ARG A 51 -21.90 -0.29 17.46
C ARG A 51 -22.69 0.52 18.46
N THR A 52 -22.61 1.85 18.38
CA THR A 52 -23.35 2.75 19.27
C THR A 52 -24.86 2.54 19.12
N LYS A 53 -25.34 2.35 17.88
CA LYS A 53 -26.75 2.05 17.62
C LYS A 53 -27.19 0.69 18.17
N ASN A 54 -26.30 -0.30 18.17
CA ASN A 54 -26.56 -1.64 18.68
C ASN A 54 -26.31 -1.80 20.19
N GLY A 55 -25.74 -0.79 20.86
CA GLY A 55 -25.32 -0.90 22.26
C GLY A 55 -24.10 -1.81 22.46
N GLU A 56 -23.28 -1.98 21.43
CA GLU A 56 -22.05 -2.79 21.46
C GLU A 56 -20.87 -1.98 22.02
N SER A 57 -19.88 -2.67 22.58
CA SER A 57 -18.63 -2.04 23.00
C SER A 57 -17.80 -1.58 21.79
N PRO A 58 -16.99 -0.51 21.93
CA PRO A 58 -16.10 -0.04 20.86
C PRO A 58 -15.14 -1.14 20.39
N TYR A 59 -14.84 -1.16 19.09
CA TYR A 59 -13.83 -2.06 18.53
C TYR A 59 -12.46 -1.77 19.14
N LYS A 60 -11.74 -2.83 19.52
CA LYS A 60 -10.35 -2.76 19.95
C LYS A 60 -9.52 -3.59 18.98
N SER A 61 -8.58 -2.94 18.29
CA SER A 61 -7.63 -3.65 17.45
C SER A 61 -6.85 -4.68 18.27
N PRO A 62 -6.55 -5.86 17.70
CA PRO A 62 -5.62 -6.78 18.32
C PRO A 62 -4.26 -6.10 18.50
N ILE A 63 -3.54 -6.49 19.55
CA ILE A 63 -2.16 -6.02 19.76
C ILE A 63 -1.33 -6.57 18.61
N GLU A 64 -0.65 -5.68 17.89
CA GLU A 64 0.32 -6.10 16.89
C GLU A 64 1.51 -6.72 17.61
N GLU A 65 1.65 -8.03 17.53
CA GLU A 65 2.86 -8.70 17.99
C GLU A 65 4.01 -8.30 17.07
N LYS A 66 5.04 -7.67 17.63
CA LYS A 66 6.24 -7.33 16.86
C LYS A 66 6.91 -8.64 16.44
N ILE A 67 6.92 -8.91 15.14
CA ILE A 67 7.71 -10.01 14.59
C ILE A 67 9.17 -9.55 14.59
N GLU A 68 9.98 -10.15 15.45
CA GLU A 68 11.42 -9.95 15.43
C GLU A 68 12.00 -10.71 14.23
N ILE A 69 12.41 -9.98 13.20
CA ILE A 69 13.12 -10.55 12.05
C ILE A 69 14.61 -10.56 12.40
N PRO A 70 15.23 -11.73 12.62
CA PRO A 70 16.66 -11.79 12.89
C PRO A 70 17.45 -11.32 11.67
N LEU A 71 18.41 -10.41 11.87
CA LEU A 71 19.30 -9.90 10.81
C LEU A 71 20.41 -10.89 10.41
N ILE A 72 20.33 -12.14 10.87
CA ILE A 72 21.33 -13.18 10.59
C ILE A 72 21.19 -13.56 9.12
N VAL A 73 22.28 -13.40 8.37
CA VAL A 73 22.33 -13.78 6.97
C VAL A 73 22.97 -15.17 6.90
N ASP A 74 22.16 -16.19 6.63
CA ASP A 74 22.63 -17.58 6.53
C ASP A 74 23.49 -17.82 5.27
N GLU A 75 23.42 -16.92 4.28
CA GLU A 75 24.13 -17.03 3.00
C GLU A 75 24.79 -15.70 2.57
N GLU A 76 25.98 -15.76 1.98
CA GLU A 76 26.62 -14.58 1.40
C GLU A 76 25.74 -13.97 0.28
N ILE A 77 25.25 -12.75 0.51
CA ILE A 77 24.48 -12.01 -0.50
C ILE A 77 25.43 -11.62 -1.63
N LYS A 78 25.22 -12.21 -2.79
CA LYS A 78 25.92 -11.82 -4.02
C LYS A 78 25.10 -10.76 -4.72
N GLU A 79 25.62 -9.53 -4.75
CA GLU A 79 25.02 -8.48 -5.56
C GLU A 79 24.95 -8.93 -7.03
N LYS A 80 23.74 -8.89 -7.57
CA LYS A 80 23.44 -9.23 -8.96
C LYS A 80 22.92 -7.98 -9.65
N ALA A 81 23.30 -7.78 -10.92
CA ALA A 81 22.76 -6.69 -11.72
C ALA A 81 21.26 -6.92 -12.00
N GLN A 82 20.47 -5.85 -12.03
CA GLN A 82 19.04 -5.95 -12.35
C GLN A 82 18.82 -6.46 -13.78
N SER A 83 17.86 -7.37 -13.96
CA SER A 83 17.44 -7.80 -15.30
C SER A 83 16.69 -6.69 -16.04
N LYS A 84 17.06 -6.43 -17.30
CA LYS A 84 16.29 -5.49 -18.14
C LYS A 84 14.89 -6.04 -18.42
N MET A 85 13.86 -5.26 -18.08
CA MET A 85 12.46 -5.56 -18.37
C MET A 85 12.24 -5.58 -19.90
N PRO A 86 11.81 -6.71 -20.48
CA PRO A 86 11.37 -6.73 -21.86
C PRO A 86 10.16 -5.82 -22.02
N GLN A 87 10.20 -4.96 -23.03
CA GLN A 87 9.10 -4.04 -23.29
C GLN A 87 8.62 -4.15 -24.73
N LEU A 88 7.33 -3.85 -24.93
CA LEU A 88 6.75 -3.72 -26.25
C LEU A 88 7.48 -2.61 -27.03
N ILE A 89 7.78 -2.82 -28.31
CA ILE A 89 8.44 -1.78 -29.12
C ILE A 89 7.53 -0.55 -29.26
N ILE A 90 8.13 0.65 -29.26
CA ILE A 90 7.41 1.93 -29.23
C ILE A 90 6.38 2.04 -30.36
N SER A 91 6.73 1.63 -31.59
CA SER A 91 5.83 1.67 -32.75
C SER A 91 4.55 0.87 -32.56
N LYS A 92 4.59 -0.19 -31.72
CA LYS A 92 3.41 -1.01 -31.40
C LYS A 92 2.60 -0.47 -30.22
N ARG A 93 3.09 0.51 -29.46
CA ARG A 93 2.37 1.09 -28.30
C ARG A 93 1.32 2.13 -28.70
N ILE A 94 1.45 2.72 -29.89
CA ILE A 94 0.70 3.93 -30.27
C ILE A 94 -0.80 3.66 -30.46
N ASN A 95 -1.16 2.47 -30.96
CA ASN A 95 -2.51 2.18 -31.45
C ASN A 95 -3.22 1.06 -30.67
N ASN A 96 -2.82 0.78 -29.42
CA ASN A 96 -3.50 -0.20 -28.57
C ASN A 96 -3.20 0.03 -27.09
N PHE A 97 -3.95 -0.67 -26.24
CA PHE A 97 -3.79 -0.68 -24.79
C PHE A 97 -3.13 -1.98 -24.29
N LYS A 98 -2.23 -2.57 -25.09
CA LYS A 98 -1.50 -3.76 -24.64
C LYS A 98 -0.47 -3.37 -23.59
N GLU A 99 -0.17 -4.32 -22.70
CA GLU A 99 0.86 -4.15 -21.68
C GLU A 99 2.21 -3.76 -22.31
N VAL A 100 2.84 -2.75 -21.70
CA VAL A 100 4.13 -2.26 -22.15
C VAL A 100 5.26 -3.14 -21.61
N GLU A 101 5.16 -3.56 -20.35
CA GLU A 101 6.10 -4.48 -19.72
C GLU A 101 5.65 -5.91 -20.02
N LEU A 102 6.47 -6.66 -20.75
CA LEU A 102 6.09 -8.00 -21.24
C LEU A 102 6.45 -9.10 -20.23
N GLY A 103 6.90 -8.72 -19.04
CA GLY A 103 7.35 -9.64 -18.01
C GLY A 103 8.67 -10.36 -18.32
N PHE A 104 9.15 -11.12 -17.35
CA PHE A 104 10.35 -11.92 -17.48
C PHE A 104 10.06 -13.34 -17.97
N THR A 105 10.99 -13.91 -18.74
CA THR A 105 11.04 -15.37 -18.94
C THR A 105 11.29 -16.06 -17.60
N GLY A 106 10.82 -17.29 -17.41
CA GLY A 106 10.99 -18.03 -16.14
C GLY A 106 12.42 -18.02 -15.59
N LYS A 107 13.44 -18.20 -16.45
CA LYS A 107 14.86 -18.11 -16.04
C LYS A 107 15.26 -16.74 -15.47
N LYS A 108 14.79 -15.66 -16.09
CA LYS A 108 15.05 -14.28 -15.63
C LYS A 108 14.25 -13.94 -14.38
N ALA A 109 13.02 -14.46 -14.27
CA ALA A 109 12.21 -14.30 -13.07
C ALA A 109 12.88 -14.94 -11.85
N ILE A 110 13.42 -16.16 -12.01
CA ILE A 110 14.22 -16.83 -10.95
C ILE A 110 15.46 -16.01 -10.62
N TYR A 111 16.23 -15.58 -11.62
CA TYR A 111 17.42 -14.75 -11.40
C TYR A 111 17.12 -13.46 -10.64
N GLU A 112 16.00 -12.79 -10.95
CA GLU A 112 15.57 -11.57 -10.27
C GLU A 112 15.06 -11.86 -8.85
N ALA A 113 14.39 -12.99 -8.62
CA ALA A 113 13.92 -13.41 -7.30
C ALA A 113 15.09 -13.76 -6.36
N GLU A 114 16.18 -14.30 -6.89
CA GLU A 114 17.42 -14.54 -6.15
C GLU A 114 18.23 -13.26 -5.86
N ARG A 115 17.83 -12.11 -6.40
CA ARG A 115 18.48 -10.83 -6.11
C ARG A 115 17.91 -10.26 -4.80
N CYS A 116 18.37 -10.77 -3.67
CA CYS A 116 18.04 -10.21 -2.36
C CYS A 116 18.66 -8.81 -2.24
N LEU A 117 17.84 -7.79 -1.95
CA LEU A 117 18.28 -6.41 -1.73
C LEU A 117 18.28 -6.01 -0.24
N ARG A 118 17.94 -6.93 0.67
CA ARG A 118 17.73 -6.65 2.11
C ARG A 118 16.90 -5.39 2.34
N CYS A 119 15.74 -5.29 1.67
CA CYS A 119 14.83 -4.16 1.88
C CYS A 119 14.24 -4.14 3.32
N ASP A 120 14.43 -5.22 4.08
CA ASP A 120 14.16 -5.34 5.52
C ASP A 120 15.26 -4.74 6.41
N ALA A 121 16.49 -4.56 5.88
CA ALA A 121 17.60 -4.04 6.65
C ALA A 121 17.46 -2.52 6.78
N GLU A 122 16.83 -2.10 7.88
CA GLU A 122 16.88 -0.73 8.35
C GLU A 122 18.26 -0.51 9.00
N ILE A 123 19.16 0.19 8.30
CA ILE A 123 20.40 0.66 8.91
C ILE A 123 20.01 1.87 9.75
N GLU A 124 20.13 1.76 11.07
CA GLU A 124 20.04 2.92 11.96
C GLU A 124 21.26 3.83 11.68
N ASP A 125 21.01 5.02 11.12
CA ASP A 125 21.99 6.12 11.03
C ASP A 125 22.16 6.83 12.40
#